data_AF-G8X5G8-F1
#
_entry.id   AF-G8X5G8-F1
#
_cell.length_a   1.000
_cell.length_b   1.000
_cell.length_c   1.000
_cell.angle_alpha   90.00
_cell.angle_beta   90.00
_cell.angle_gamma   90.00
#
_symmetry.space_group_name_H-M   'P 1'
#
loop_
_entity.id
_entity.type
_entity.pdbx_description
1 polymer ?
#
loop_
_entity_poly.entity_id
_entity_poly.type
_entity_poly.pdbx_seq_one_letter_code
_entity_poly.pdbx_strand_id
1 'polypeptide(L)' 'METIKAIKPGPKPNKEDGTPDERRRVTRENQPKHPKLKPHEHKPKD' A
#
# COMPACT_ATOMS: atom_id res chain seq x y z
N MET A 1 21.97 13.94 -25.12
CA MET A 1 20.64 13.38 -24.84
C MET A 1 20.46 13.35 -23.34
N GLU A 2 19.68 14.27 -22.79
CA GLU A 2 19.46 14.33 -21.34
C GLU A 2 18.60 13.14 -20.94
N THR A 3 19.18 12.24 -20.15
CA THR A 3 18.46 11.10 -19.57
C THR A 3 17.41 11.63 -18.61
N ILE A 4 16.14 11.55 -18.98
CA ILE A 4 15.01 11.88 -18.11
C ILE A 4 15.11 10.99 -16.87
N LYS A 5 15.60 11.53 -15.75
CA LYS A 5 15.59 10.84 -14.47
C LYS A 5 14.13 10.75 -14.03
N ALA A 6 13.50 9.60 -14.25
CA ALA A 6 12.17 9.32 -13.72
C ALA A 6 12.20 9.62 -12.22
N ILE A 7 11.42 10.62 -11.79
CA ILE A 7 11.26 10.94 -10.37
C ILE A 7 10.79 9.65 -9.72
N LYS A 8 11.62 9.05 -8.86
CA LYS A 8 11.23 7.84 -8.15
C LYS A 8 9.93 8.17 -7.43
N PRO A 9 8.87 7.37 -7.62
CA PRO A 9 7.61 7.64 -6.96
C PRO A 9 7.89 7.72 -5.46
N GLY A 10 7.61 8.87 -4.87
CA GLY A 10 7.85 9.12 -3.46
C GLY A 10 7.04 8.17 -2.58
N PRO A 11 7.25 8.21 -1.25
CA PRO A 11 6.39 7.50 -0.32
C PRO A 11 4.94 7.82 -0.61
N LYS A 12 4.10 6.79 -0.60
CA LYS A 12 2.67 6.95 -0.82
C LYS A 12 2.12 8.00 0.17
N PRO A 13 1.46 9.07 -0.32
CA PRO A 13 0.89 10.09 0.55
C PRO A 13 -0.14 9.51 1.51
N ASN A 14 -0.11 9.98 2.76
CA ASN A 14 -1.12 9.73 3.78
C ASN A 14 -2.27 10.75 3.66
N LYS A 15 -3.36 10.51 4.38
CA LYS A 15 -4.39 11.53 4.63
C LYS A 15 -3.83 12.66 5.51
N GLU A 16 -4.58 13.76 5.62
CA GLU A 16 -4.26 14.88 6.51
C GLU A 16 -4.08 14.41 7.97
N ASP A 17 -4.88 13.42 8.40
CA ASP A 17 -4.81 12.79 9.73
C ASP A 17 -3.61 11.84 9.91
N GLY A 18 -2.72 11.72 8.92
CA GLY A 18 -1.55 10.84 8.96
C GLY A 18 -1.84 9.35 8.74
N THR A 19 -3.12 8.96 8.65
CA THR A 19 -3.51 7.58 8.32
C THR A 19 -3.27 7.23 6.84
N PRO A 20 -2.99 5.97 6.50
CA PRO A 20 -2.85 5.56 5.10
C PRO A 20 -4.10 5.86 4.28
N ASP A 21 -3.94 6.46 3.09
CA ASP A 21 -5.06 6.64 2.16
C ASP A 21 -5.41 5.32 1.45
N GLU A 22 -6.48 4.67 1.92
CA GLU A 22 -6.99 3.40 1.41
C GLU A 22 -7.55 3.49 -0.02
N ARG A 23 -7.91 4.68 -0.51
CA ARG A 23 -8.36 4.85 -1.91
C ARG A 23 -7.25 4.57 -2.92
N ARG A 24 -6.01 4.70 -2.49
CA ARG A 24 -4.83 4.40 -3.32
C ARG A 24 -4.47 2.93 -3.15
N ARG A 25 -4.11 2.23 -4.23
CA ARG A 25 -3.62 0.83 -4.14
C ARG A 25 -2.26 0.75 -3.45
N VAL A 26 -1.96 -0.37 -2.79
CA VAL A 26 -0.60 -0.68 -2.31
C VAL A 26 0.19 -1.29 -3.47
N THR A 27 1.32 -0.69 -3.84
CA THR A 27 2.21 -1.23 -4.86
C THR A 27 3.02 -2.41 -4.31
N ARG A 28 3.48 -3.33 -5.18
CA ARG A 28 4.26 -4.51 -4.76
C ARG A 28 5.50 -4.14 -3.93
N GLU A 29 6.16 -3.03 -4.26
CA GLU A 29 7.33 -2.52 -3.52
C GLU A 29 7.00 -2.06 -2.11
N ASN A 30 5.81 -1.48 -1.89
CA ASN A 30 5.37 -1.03 -0.57
C ASN A 30 4.62 -2.12 0.22
N GLN A 31 4.24 -3.23 -0.43
CA GLN A 31 3.53 -4.34 0.20
C GLN A 31 4.18 -4.88 1.48
N PRO A 32 5.52 -4.97 1.62
CA PRO A 32 6.15 -5.42 2.88
C PRO A 32 5.88 -4.51 4.09
N LYS A 33 5.54 -3.23 3.87
CA LYS A 33 5.18 -2.28 4.94
C LYS A 33 3.73 -2.45 5.42
N HIS A 34 2.92 -3.21 4.69
CA HIS A 34 1.52 -3.47 4.99
C HIS A 34 1.34 -4.95 5.32
N PRO A 35 1.31 -5.34 6.62
CA PRO A 35 1.15 -6.73 7.01
C PRO A 35 -0.18 -7.29 6.49
N LYS A 36 -0.17 -8.55 6.04
CA LYS A 36 -1.41 -9.24 5.66
C LYS A 36 -2.25 -9.46 6.90
N LEU A 37 -3.56 -9.23 6.78
CA LEU A 37 -4.51 -9.66 7.79
C LEU A 37 -4.42 -11.18 7.95
N LYS A 38 -4.69 -11.68 9.16
CA LYS A 38 -4.82 -13.11 9.39
C LYS A 38 -5.89 -13.68 8.45
N PRO A 39 -5.70 -14.88 7.89
CA PRO A 39 -6.74 -15.53 7.11
C PRO A 39 -8.00 -15.62 7.99
N HIS A 40 -9.14 -15.26 7.42
CA HIS A 40 -10.41 -15.45 8.10
C HIS A 40 -10.73 -16.94 8.12
N GLU A 41 -10.72 -17.56 9.30
CA GLU A 41 -11.21 -18.92 9.49
C GLU A 41 -12.74 -18.87 9.63
N HIS A 42 -13.45 -19.25 8.56
CA HIS A 42 -14.91 -19.39 8.62
C HIS A 42 -15.28 -20.64 9.43
N LYS A 43 -16.21 -20.49 10.37
CA LYS A 43 -16.71 -21.63 11.14
C LYS A 43 -17.66 -22.44 10.25
N PRO A 44 -17.51 -23.78 10.20
CA PRO A 44 -18.46 -24.59 9.46
C PRO A 44 -19.86 -24.48 10.09
N LYS A 45 -20.87 -24.19 9.25
CA LYS A 45 -22.31 -24.03 9.57
C LYS A 45 -22.76 -22.66 10.13
N ASP A 46 -21.98 -21.60 9.96
CA ASP A 46 -22.51 -20.21 10.04
C ASP A 46 -23.29 -19.83 8.77
#